data_AF-D1Q000-F1
#
_entry.id   AF-D1Q000-F1
#
_cell.length_a   1.000
_cell.length_b   1.000
_cell.length_c   1.000
_cell.angle_alpha   90.00
_cell.angle_beta   90.00
_cell.angle_gamma   90.00
#
_symmetry.space_group_name_H-M   'P 1'
#
loop_
_entity.id
_entity.type
_entity.pdbx_description
1 polymer ?
#
loop_
_entity_poly.entity_id
_entity_poly.type
_entity_poly.pdbx_seq_one_letter_code
_entity_poly.pdbx_strand_id
1 'polypeptide(L)'
;MRLKGMLWRAGVNGCGVFGIKPPLWRKYQACCELHDALYDLGGDDMDRMRADRKLLEGMLAKSDKARYVLWTVGYYYAVRAFGWLFFNYKDKKKDAKKY
;
A
#
# COMPACT_ATOMS: atom_id res chain seq x y z
N MET A 1 -18.78 -6.03 1.69
CA MET A 1 -18.15 -7.24 2.26
C MET A 1 -17.47 -6.87 3.58
N ARG A 2 -17.82 -7.54 4.69
CA ARG A 2 -17.38 -7.22 6.08
C ARG A 2 -15.90 -7.54 6.38
N LEU A 3 -15.07 -7.76 5.36
CA LEU A 3 -13.68 -8.20 5.51
C LEU A 3 -12.64 -7.10 5.19
N LYS A 4 -13.08 -5.95 4.66
CA LYS A 4 -12.20 -4.84 4.29
C LYS A 4 -11.50 -4.26 5.53
N GLY A 5 -10.18 -4.10 5.46
CA GLY A 5 -9.38 -3.57 6.56
C GLY A 5 -9.27 -4.48 7.79
N MET A 6 -9.69 -5.75 7.71
CA MET A 6 -9.66 -6.68 8.87
C MET A 6 -8.25 -6.90 9.43
N LEU A 7 -7.23 -6.87 8.56
CA LEU A 7 -5.84 -7.09 8.93
C LEU A 7 -5.05 -5.78 9.03
N TRP A 8 -5.72 -4.62 8.94
CA TRP A 8 -5.06 -3.34 9.12
C TRP A 8 -4.52 -3.21 10.56
N ARG A 9 -3.32 -2.65 10.65
CA ARG A 9 -2.67 -2.27 11.92
C ARG A 9 -2.00 -0.93 11.69
N ALA A 10 -2.07 -0.05 12.69
CA ALA A 10 -1.40 1.23 12.62
C ALA A 10 0.12 1.05 12.57
N GLY A 11 0.78 1.85 11.72
CA GLY A 11 2.24 1.88 11.60
C GLY A 11 2.78 1.65 10.19
N VAL A 12 4.09 1.88 10.05
CA VAL A 12 4.84 1.75 8.80
C VAL A 12 5.82 0.58 8.93
N ASN A 13 5.70 -0.40 8.05
CA ASN A 13 6.52 -1.61 8.04
C ASN A 13 7.49 -1.66 6.82
N GLY A 14 7.39 -0.69 5.92
CA GLY A 14 8.19 -0.62 4.69
C GLY A 14 7.74 -1.67 3.68
N CYS A 15 8.65 -2.20 2.85
CA CYS A 15 8.25 -3.20 1.84
C CYS A 15 7.90 -4.58 2.43
N GLY A 16 7.77 -4.71 3.76
CA GLY A 16 7.57 -5.98 4.44
C GLY A 16 6.12 -6.22 4.84
N VAL A 17 5.62 -7.41 4.52
CA VAL A 17 4.33 -7.91 5.02
C VAL A 17 4.63 -9.07 5.97
N PHE A 18 4.16 -8.99 7.23
CA PHE A 18 4.46 -9.98 8.28
C PHE A 18 5.95 -10.28 8.49
N GLY A 19 6.82 -9.29 8.37
CA GLY A 19 8.26 -9.45 8.58
C GLY A 19 9.04 -10.04 7.40
N ILE A 20 8.37 -10.43 6.33
CA ILE A 20 9.01 -10.94 5.11
C ILE A 20 9.35 -9.74 4.20
N LYS A 21 10.64 -9.52 3.95
CA LYS A 21 11.12 -8.47 3.05
C LYS A 21 11.40 -9.03 1.64
N PRO A 22 10.81 -8.47 0.58
CA PRO A 22 11.05 -8.91 -0.78
C PRO A 22 12.48 -8.62 -1.23
N PRO A 23 13.01 -9.35 -2.23
CA PRO A 23 14.26 -8.96 -2.89
C PRO A 23 14.11 -7.53 -3.44
N LEU A 24 15.19 -6.73 -3.34
CA LEU A 24 15.20 -5.30 -3.69
C LEU A 24 14.46 -4.36 -2.72
N TRP A 25 14.04 -4.82 -1.53
CA TRP A 25 13.37 -3.98 -0.53
C TRP A 25 14.11 -2.67 -0.25
N ARG A 26 15.45 -2.67 -0.16
CA ARG A 26 16.25 -1.45 0.08
C ARG A 26 16.06 -0.37 -0.99
N LYS A 27 15.85 -0.78 -2.25
CA LYS A 27 15.69 0.16 -3.38
C LYS A 27 14.34 0.86 -3.34
N TYR A 28 13.30 0.14 -2.89
CA TYR A 28 11.93 0.63 -2.87
C TYR A 28 11.43 1.00 -1.48
N GLN A 29 12.28 0.93 -0.46
CA GLN A 29 11.96 1.13 0.95
C GLN A 29 11.12 2.42 1.14
N ALA A 30 11.62 3.56 0.67
CA ALA A 30 10.91 4.83 0.80
C ALA A 30 9.56 4.87 0.05
N CYS A 31 9.40 4.12 -1.06
CA CYS A 31 8.13 4.04 -1.77
C CYS A 31 7.12 3.20 -0.98
N CYS A 32 7.57 2.10 -0.37
CA CYS A 32 6.73 1.25 0.46
C CYS A 32 6.37 1.95 1.78
N GLU A 33 7.28 2.72 2.39
CA GLU A 33 6.97 3.52 3.59
C GLU A 33 5.91 4.58 3.32
N LEU A 34 5.98 5.24 2.17
CA LEU A 34 4.94 6.17 1.74
C LEU A 34 3.60 5.45 1.48
N HIS A 35 3.64 4.26 0.87
CA HIS A 35 2.44 3.45 0.64
C HIS A 35 1.77 3.02 1.95
N ASP A 36 2.54 2.53 2.91
CA ASP A 36 2.07 2.19 4.25
C ASP A 36 1.46 3.41 4.96
N ALA A 37 2.12 4.57 4.88
CA ALA A 37 1.62 5.80 5.48
C ALA A 37 0.28 6.25 4.85
N LEU A 38 0.11 6.06 3.54
CA LEU A 38 -1.16 6.32 2.85
C LEU A 38 -2.24 5.29 3.22
N TYR A 39 -1.84 4.03 3.42
CA TYR A 39 -2.73 2.97 3.90
C TYR A 39 -3.20 3.21 5.33
N ASP A 40 -2.32 3.76 6.18
CA ASP A 40 -2.62 4.11 7.56
C ASP A 40 -3.46 5.38 7.68
N LEU A 41 -3.14 6.40 6.87
CA LEU A 41 -3.97 7.60 6.71
C LEU A 41 -5.41 7.22 6.35
N GLY A 42 -5.57 6.20 5.51
CA GLY A 42 -6.85 5.60 5.20
C GLY A 42 -7.75 6.49 4.36
N GLY A 43 -8.96 5.99 4.09
CA GLY A 43 -9.93 6.67 3.23
C GLY A 43 -10.95 5.71 2.64
N ASP A 44 -11.35 5.96 1.40
CA ASP A 44 -12.23 5.08 0.64
C ASP A 44 -11.46 4.18 -0.36
N ASP A 45 -12.19 3.39 -1.15
CA ASP A 45 -11.58 2.54 -2.18
C ASP A 45 -10.79 3.35 -3.22
N MET A 46 -11.17 4.59 -3.50
CA MET A 46 -10.47 5.45 -4.46
C MET A 46 -9.15 5.94 -3.87
N ASP A 47 -9.12 6.28 -2.59
CA ASP A 47 -7.87 6.64 -1.89
C ASP A 47 -6.90 5.46 -1.85
N ARG A 48 -7.40 4.23 -1.64
CA ARG A 48 -6.56 3.03 -1.76
C ARG A 48 -5.99 2.87 -3.17
N MET A 49 -6.80 3.04 -4.21
CA MET A 49 -6.29 2.97 -5.59
C MET A 49 -5.25 4.05 -5.90
N ARG A 50 -5.40 5.26 -5.34
CA ARG A 50 -4.39 6.33 -5.47
C ARG A 50 -3.10 5.96 -4.74
N ALA A 51 -3.19 5.37 -3.55
CA ALA A 51 -2.03 4.88 -2.82
C ALA A 51 -1.27 3.82 -3.63
N ASP A 52 -1.98 2.81 -4.16
CA ASP A 52 -1.39 1.75 -4.99
C ASP A 52 -0.74 2.30 -6.26
N ARG A 53 -1.37 3.30 -6.90
CA ARG A 53 -0.81 3.96 -8.09
C ARG A 53 0.47 4.74 -7.77
N LYS A 54 0.49 5.51 -6.68
CA LYS A 54 1.69 6.26 -6.26
C LYS A 54 2.86 5.34 -5.96
N LEU A 55 2.59 4.17 -5.37
CA LEU A 55 3.60 3.13 -5.16
C LEU A 55 4.21 2.67 -6.49
N LEU A 56 3.36 2.33 -7.48
CA LEU A 56 3.80 1.90 -8.80
C LEU A 56 4.63 2.98 -9.50
N GLU A 57 4.15 4.22 -9.54
CA GLU A 57 4.86 5.36 -10.15
C GLU A 57 6.23 5.58 -9.50
N GLY A 58 6.29 5.58 -8.16
CA GLY A 58 7.53 5.78 -7.42
C GLY A 58 8.55 4.64 -7.61
N MET A 59 8.08 3.40 -7.72
CA MET A 59 8.96 2.25 -7.99
C MET A 59 9.43 2.21 -9.45
N LEU A 60 8.57 2.57 -10.42
CA LEU A 60 8.94 2.67 -11.83
C LEU A 60 9.97 3.77 -12.07
N ALA A 61 9.81 4.95 -11.45
CA ALA A 61 10.77 6.05 -11.56
C ALA A 61 12.18 5.67 -11.04
N LYS A 62 12.25 4.74 -10.08
CA LYS A 62 13.53 4.22 -9.54
C LYS A 62 14.05 2.99 -10.30
N SER A 63 13.25 2.43 -11.21
CA SER A 63 13.62 1.23 -11.97
C SER A 63 14.45 1.59 -13.20
N ASP A 64 15.73 1.25 -13.17
CA ASP A 64 16.74 1.49 -14.22
C ASP A 64 16.88 0.31 -15.20
N LYS A 65 16.29 -0.85 -14.90
CA LYS A 65 16.42 -2.07 -15.69
C LYS A 65 15.05 -2.71 -15.93
N ALA A 66 14.86 -3.30 -17.11
CA ALA A 66 13.60 -3.98 -17.48
C ALA A 66 13.15 -5.04 -16.45
N ARG A 67 14.09 -5.81 -15.89
CA ARG A 67 13.80 -6.80 -14.83
C ARG A 67 13.19 -6.18 -13.56
N TYR A 68 13.55 -4.94 -13.25
CA TYR A 68 13.03 -4.22 -12.09
C TYR A 68 11.65 -3.63 -12.37
N VAL A 69 11.40 -3.21 -13.60
CA VAL A 69 10.05 -2.82 -14.07
C VAL A 69 9.09 -4.02 -13.96
N LEU A 70 9.49 -5.19 -14.46
CA LEU A 70 8.70 -6.43 -14.36
C LEU A 70 8.39 -6.79 -12.90
N TRP A 71 9.40 -6.74 -12.02
CA TRP A 71 9.21 -6.96 -10.58
C TRP A 71 8.20 -5.97 -9.98
N THR A 72 8.34 -4.68 -10.32
CA THR A 72 7.49 -3.61 -9.82
C THR A 72 6.02 -3.79 -10.23
N VAL A 73 5.79 -4.14 -11.50
CA VAL A 73 4.45 -4.41 -12.02
C VAL A 73 3.82 -5.61 -11.30
N GLY A 74 4.58 -6.69 -11.10
CA GLY A 74 4.13 -7.85 -10.33
C GLY A 74 3.77 -7.49 -8.88
N TYR A 75 4.62 -6.68 -8.23
CA TYR A 75 4.37 -6.20 -6.86
C TYR A 75 3.10 -5.35 -6.77
N TYR A 76 2.87 -4.44 -7.73
CA TYR A 76 1.66 -3.64 -7.80
C TYR A 76 0.39 -4.50 -7.91
N TYR A 77 0.38 -5.52 -8.76
CA TYR A 77 -0.79 -6.42 -8.87
C TYR A 77 -1.04 -7.21 -7.58
N ALA A 78 0.00 -7.66 -6.89
CA ALA A 78 -0.14 -8.31 -5.59
C ALA A 78 -0.76 -7.37 -4.55
N VAL A 79 -0.24 -6.15 -4.41
CA VAL A 79 -0.80 -5.13 -3.51
C VAL A 79 -2.25 -4.79 -3.90
N ARG A 80 -2.56 -4.72 -5.20
CA ARG A 80 -3.91 -4.40 -5.66
C ARG A 80 -4.93 -5.52 -5.37
N ALA A 81 -4.49 -6.77 -5.37
CA ALA A 81 -5.31 -7.96 -5.10
C ALA A 81 -5.50 -8.24 -3.60
N PHE A 82 -4.51 -7.94 -2.76
CA PHE A 82 -4.54 -8.29 -1.32
C PHE A 82 -4.57 -7.08 -0.37
N GLY A 83 -4.18 -5.89 -0.83
CA GLY A 83 -4.02 -4.70 0.01
C GLY A 83 -5.32 -4.16 0.61
N TRP A 84 -6.49 -4.54 0.07
CA TRP A 84 -7.80 -4.22 0.66
C TRP A 84 -8.02 -4.87 2.04
N LEU A 85 -7.24 -5.88 2.43
CA LEU A 85 -7.27 -6.43 3.78
C LEU A 85 -6.53 -5.54 4.80
N PHE A 86 -5.58 -4.72 4.32
CA PHE A 86 -4.64 -3.96 5.15
C PHE A 86 -4.86 -2.45 5.09
N PHE A 87 -5.80 -1.95 4.30
CA PHE A 87 -6.08 -0.52 4.18
C PHE A 87 -7.01 -0.03 5.31
N ASN A 88 -6.73 1.15 5.87
CA ASN A 88 -7.59 1.78 6.87
C ASN A 88 -8.84 2.40 6.20
N TYR A 89 -9.91 1.62 6.11
CA TYR A 89 -11.16 2.10 5.53
C TYR A 89 -11.91 3.02 6.50
N LYS A 90 -12.08 4.28 6.11
CA LYS A 90 -12.83 5.27 6.90
C LYS A 90 -14.30 5.29 6.47
N ASP A 91 -15.17 4.89 7.38
CA ASP A 91 -16.61 5.06 7.22
C ASP A 91 -16.98 6.53 7.46
N LYS A 92 -17.30 7.29 6.39
CA LYS A 92 -17.75 8.69 6.48
C LYS A 92 -18.89 8.94 7.48
N LYS A 93 -19.66 7.90 7.85
CA LYS A 93 -20.75 7.98 8.84
C LYS A 93 -20.31 7.92 10.31
N LYS A 94 -19.13 7.37 10.62
CA LYS A 94 -18.65 7.23 12.02
C LYS A 94 -17.84 8.44 12.48
N ASP A 95 -17.11 9.09 11.58
CA ASP A 95 -16.30 10.27 11.90
C ASP A 95 -17.16 11.54 12.12
N ALA A 96 -18.35 11.60 11.51
CA ALA A 96 -19.29 12.72 11.67
C ALA A 96 -20.03 12.74 13.02
N LYS A 97 -19.96 11.67 13.83
CA LYS A 97 -20.58 11.59 15.17
C LYS A 97 -19.65 12.01 16.31
N LYS A 98 -18.47 12.53 15.99
CA LYS A 98 -17.46 12.94 16.99
C LYS A 98 -17.46 14.45 17.28
N TYR A 99 -18.43 15.19 16.76
CA TYR A 99 -18.64 16.62 17.02
C TYR A 99 -20.09 16.87 17.41
#